data_AF-A0A151IXC9-F1
#
_entry.id   AF-A0A151IXC9-F1
#
_cell.length_a   1.000
_cell.length_b   1.000
_cell.length_c   1.000
_cell.angle_alpha   90.00
_cell.angle_beta   90.00
_cell.angle_gamma   90.00
#
_symmetry.space_group_name_H-M   'P 1'
#
loop_
_entity.id
_entity.type
_entity.pdbx_description
1 polymer ?
#
loop_
_entity_poly.entity_id
_entity_poly.type
_entity_poly.pdbx_seq_one_letter_code
_entity_poly.pdbx_strand_id
1 'polypeptide(L)'
;IALSQAQKYQNSYRMQPQNSFKIDLVDKIVKSVMNNRLDEVAYDDAEATKLCGDIAAEIRRRVKKLNFDRHKIIVTVTIIEKASQSVETTLGFLWDSERDKYSAFSFEGRTFHAQCSVFGVYYE
;
A
#
# COMPACT_ATOMS: atom_id res chain seq x y z
N ILE A 1 -25.57 23.24 -10.06
CA ILE A 1 -24.11 23.29 -9.90
C ILE A 1 -23.52 22.37 -10.97
N ALA A 2 -22.91 22.93 -12.01
CA ALA A 2 -22.42 22.15 -13.15
C ALA A 2 -21.23 21.29 -12.72
N LEU A 3 -21.34 19.97 -12.94
CA LEU A 3 -20.24 19.02 -12.78
C LEU A 3 -19.19 19.35 -13.85
N SER A 4 -18.01 19.81 -13.44
CA SER A 4 -16.88 20.01 -14.34
C SER A 4 -16.53 18.68 -15.00
N GLN A 5 -16.79 18.55 -16.30
CA GLN A 5 -16.36 17.39 -17.07
C GLN A 5 -14.82 17.35 -17.04
N ALA A 6 -14.25 16.28 -16.49
CA ALA A 6 -12.82 16.04 -16.56
C ALA A 6 -12.42 15.96 -18.04
N GLN A 7 -11.50 16.83 -18.46
CA GLN A 7 -11.06 16.94 -19.84
C GLN A 7 -10.47 15.60 -20.29
N LYS A 8 -11.14 14.92 -21.23
CA LYS A 8 -10.68 13.67 -21.82
C LYS A 8 -9.57 13.97 -22.82
N TYR A 9 -8.32 13.81 -22.38
CA TYR A 9 -7.16 13.89 -23.25
C TYR A 9 -7.06 12.64 -24.13
N GLN A 10 -6.54 12.80 -25.35
CA GLN A 10 -6.18 11.69 -26.23
C GLN A 10 -5.02 10.89 -25.63
N ASN A 11 -4.94 9.60 -25.96
CA ASN A 11 -3.82 8.76 -25.55
C ASN A 11 -2.52 9.32 -26.12
N SER A 12 -1.51 9.55 -25.26
CA SER A 12 -0.22 10.07 -25.70
C SER A 12 0.65 9.03 -26.43
N TYR A 13 0.21 7.76 -26.45
CA TYR A 13 0.96 6.58 -26.94
C TYR A 13 2.38 6.43 -26.36
N ARG A 14 2.72 7.19 -25.31
CA ARG A 14 4.01 7.09 -24.62
C ARG A 14 4.06 5.80 -23.82
N MET A 15 5.04 4.97 -24.12
CA MET A 15 5.23 3.65 -23.47
C MET A 15 5.93 3.75 -22.10
N GLN A 16 6.59 4.88 -21.81
CA GLN A 16 7.29 5.09 -20.54
C GLN A 16 6.47 6.01 -19.61
N PRO A 17 6.37 5.69 -18.31
CA PRO A 17 5.74 6.55 -17.33
C PRO A 17 6.61 7.80 -17.09
N GLN A 18 6.00 8.98 -17.07
CA GLN A 18 6.72 10.21 -16.75
C GLN A 18 6.93 10.35 -15.24
N ASN A 19 5.94 9.89 -14.46
CA ASN A 19 6.03 9.70 -13.02
C ASN A 19 5.90 8.21 -12.68
N SER A 20 7.04 7.51 -12.68
CA SER A 20 7.12 6.11 -12.29
C SER A 20 6.88 5.91 -10.78
N PHE A 21 6.57 4.68 -10.38
CA PHE A 21 6.42 4.32 -8.98
C PHE A 21 7.72 4.57 -8.20
N LYS A 22 7.64 5.40 -7.15
CA LYS A 22 8.79 5.80 -6.32
C LYS A 22 8.70 5.13 -4.96
N ILE A 23 9.53 4.11 -4.75
CA ILE A 23 9.56 3.32 -3.51
C ILE A 23 9.77 4.22 -2.30
N ASP A 24 10.73 5.15 -2.33
CA ASP A 24 11.05 6.03 -1.18
C ASP A 24 9.85 6.84 -0.67
N LEU A 25 9.00 7.33 -1.58
CA LEU A 25 7.81 8.10 -1.20
C LEU A 25 6.73 7.19 -0.60
N VAL A 26 6.56 6.00 -1.18
CA VAL A 26 5.59 5.02 -0.69
C VAL A 26 6.03 4.48 0.68
N ASP A 27 7.31 4.18 0.84
CA ASP A 27 7.93 3.76 2.11
C ASP A 27 7.62 4.74 3.24
N LYS A 28 7.80 6.05 2.98
CA LYS A 28 7.50 7.10 3.97
C LYS A 28 6.02 7.13 4.34
N ILE A 29 5.13 6.97 3.36
CA ILE A 29 3.68 6.90 3.60
C ILE A 29 3.32 5.68 4.44
N VAL A 30 3.81 4.50 4.07
CA VAL A 30 3.53 3.24 4.78
C VAL A 30 4.03 3.32 6.22
N LYS A 31 5.29 3.71 6.42
CA LYS A 31 5.89 3.89 7.75
C LYS A 31 5.10 4.88 8.60
N SER A 32 4.73 6.03 8.04
CA SER A 32 3.95 7.03 8.76
C SER A 32 2.57 6.52 9.16
N VAL A 33 1.83 5.88 8.25
CA VAL A 33 0.47 5.41 8.56
C VAL A 33 0.51 4.24 9.54
N MET A 34 1.39 3.26 9.32
CA MET A 34 1.50 2.08 10.18
C MET A 34 1.87 2.47 11.61
N ASN A 35 2.91 3.29 11.81
CA ASN A 35 3.28 3.74 13.14
C ASN A 35 2.12 4.53 13.79
N ASN A 36 1.56 5.53 13.11
CA ASN A 36 0.51 6.36 13.70
C ASN A 36 -0.78 5.59 14.05
N ARG A 37 -1.09 4.50 13.34
CA ARG A 37 -2.33 3.74 13.52
C ARG A 37 -2.17 2.57 14.49
N LEU A 38 -0.93 2.13 14.78
CA LEU A 38 -0.65 0.90 15.53
C LEU A 38 0.13 1.10 16.83
N ASP A 39 0.76 2.25 17.07
CA ASP A 39 1.67 2.48 18.22
C ASP A 39 1.04 2.16 19.59
N GLU A 40 -0.21 2.57 19.81
CA GLU A 40 -0.91 2.40 21.09
C GLU A 40 -2.06 1.39 21.01
N VAL A 41 -2.08 0.54 19.98
CA VAL A 41 -3.15 -0.45 19.79
C VAL A 41 -2.82 -1.76 20.49
N ALA A 42 -3.83 -2.36 21.11
CA ALA A 42 -3.82 -3.76 21.50
C ALA A 42 -4.68 -4.56 20.53
N TYR A 43 -4.25 -5.78 20.20
CA TYR A 43 -5.01 -6.70 19.36
C TYR A 43 -6.40 -6.98 19.94
N ASP A 44 -7.40 -6.88 19.08
CA ASP A 44 -8.79 -7.27 19.32
C ASP A 44 -9.31 -7.91 18.03
N ASP A 45 -9.73 -9.18 18.10
CA ASP A 45 -10.21 -9.96 16.96
C ASP A 45 -11.38 -9.28 16.23
N ALA A 46 -12.30 -8.68 16.99
CA ALA A 46 -13.50 -8.05 16.43
C ALA A 46 -13.17 -6.80 15.59
N GLU A 47 -12.15 -6.03 15.99
CA GLU A 47 -11.76 -4.78 15.32
C GLU A 47 -10.58 -4.96 14.35
N ALA A 48 -9.80 -6.05 14.45
CA ALA A 48 -8.59 -6.26 13.65
C ALA A 48 -8.85 -6.21 12.15
N THR A 49 -9.92 -6.86 11.67
CA THR A 49 -10.27 -6.89 10.24
C THR A 49 -10.58 -5.49 9.71
N LYS A 50 -11.33 -4.70 10.49
CA LYS A 50 -11.68 -3.33 10.14
C LYS A 50 -10.46 -2.41 10.18
N LEU A 51 -9.60 -2.57 11.19
CA LEU A 51 -8.34 -1.84 11.31
C LEU A 51 -7.42 -2.09 10.09
N CYS A 52 -7.27 -3.35 9.67
CA CYS A 52 -6.53 -3.70 8.44
C CYS A 52 -7.11 -2.98 7.21
N GLY A 53 -8.43 -3.02 7.05
CA GLY A 53 -9.13 -2.36 5.94
C GLY A 53 -8.93 -0.84 5.92
N ASP A 54 -9.05 -0.19 7.08
CA ASP A 54 -8.87 1.25 7.24
C ASP A 54 -7.43 1.68 6.92
N ILE A 55 -6.44 0.97 7.44
CA ILE A 55 -5.02 1.22 7.17
C ILE A 55 -4.73 1.03 5.68
N ALA A 56 -5.19 -0.07 5.08
CA ALA A 56 -4.99 -0.35 3.66
C ALA A 56 -5.64 0.73 2.77
N ALA A 57 -6.87 1.14 3.11
CA ALA A 57 -7.59 2.19 2.39
C ALA A 57 -6.88 3.55 2.51
N GLU A 58 -6.38 3.89 3.71
CA GLU A 58 -5.64 5.12 3.94
C GLU A 58 -4.33 5.17 3.15
N ILE A 59 -3.51 4.12 3.24
CA ILE A 59 -2.26 4.00 2.49
C ILE A 59 -2.55 4.10 0.99
N ARG A 60 -3.51 3.32 0.48
CA ARG A 60 -3.90 3.36 -0.94
C ARG A 60 -4.32 4.77 -1.38
N ARG A 61 -5.10 5.48 -0.57
CA ARG A 61 -5.52 6.85 -0.85
C ARG A 61 -4.34 7.82 -0.89
N ARG A 62 -3.42 7.75 0.07
CA ARG A 62 -2.22 8.60 0.14
C ARG A 62 -1.28 8.32 -1.04
N VAL A 63 -1.05 7.05 -1.38
CA VAL A 63 -0.22 6.65 -2.53
C VAL A 63 -0.85 7.09 -3.85
N LYS A 64 -2.17 6.95 -4.02
CA LYS A 64 -2.85 7.45 -5.23
C LYS A 64 -2.69 8.96 -5.46
N LYS A 65 -2.52 9.76 -4.39
CA LYS A 65 -2.26 11.20 -4.50
C LYS A 65 -0.87 11.54 -5.07
N LEU A 66 0.06 10.59 -5.07
CA LEU A 66 1.36 10.76 -5.73
C LEU A 66 1.24 10.72 -7.27
N ASN A 67 0.07 10.33 -7.79
CA ASN A 67 -0.30 10.37 -9.19
C ASN A 67 0.73 9.67 -10.10
N PHE A 68 1.11 8.45 -9.73
CA PHE A 68 1.97 7.61 -10.58
C PHE A 68 1.24 7.25 -11.87
N ASP A 69 1.92 7.44 -12.99
CA ASP A 69 1.34 7.21 -14.30
C ASP A 69 1.22 5.73 -14.56
N ARG A 70 0.06 5.25 -15.02
CA ARG A 70 -0.09 3.86 -15.51
C ARG A 70 0.26 2.78 -14.47
N HIS A 71 0.03 3.02 -13.18
CA HIS A 71 0.21 2.00 -12.14
C HIS A 71 -1.11 1.68 -11.42
N LYS A 72 -1.40 0.38 -11.29
CA LYS A 72 -2.39 -0.15 -10.35
C LYS A 72 -1.72 -0.27 -9.00
N ILE A 73 -2.37 0.26 -7.96
CA ILE A 73 -1.87 0.25 -6.59
C ILE A 73 -2.62 -0.81 -5.80
N ILE A 74 -1.89 -1.82 -5.34
CA ILE A 74 -2.39 -2.89 -4.49
C ILE A 74 -1.77 -2.70 -3.10
N VAL A 75 -2.59 -2.80 -2.05
CA VAL A 75 -2.14 -2.67 -0.66
C VAL A 75 -2.65 -3.87 0.10
N THR A 76 -1.75 -4.59 0.76
CA THR A 76 -2.05 -5.71 1.65
C THR A 76 -1.59 -5.35 3.04
N VAL A 77 -2.47 -5.49 4.02
CA VAL A 77 -2.18 -5.28 5.44
C VAL A 77 -2.61 -6.54 6.18
N THR A 78 -1.70 -7.09 6.96
CA THR A 78 -1.92 -8.28 7.78
C THR A 78 -1.57 -7.94 9.21
N ILE A 79 -2.47 -8.21 10.15
CA ILE A 79 -2.25 -8.12 11.59
C ILE A 79 -2.41 -9.54 12.16
N ILE A 80 -1.47 -9.95 13.01
CA ILE A 80 -1.40 -11.32 13.54
C ILE A 80 -1.18 -11.23 15.04
N GLU A 81 -2.08 -11.80 15.83
CA GLU A 81 -1.93 -11.89 17.28
C GLU A 81 -0.65 -12.62 17.69
N LYS A 82 0.00 -12.19 18.78
CA LYS A 82 1.08 -12.92 19.43
C LYS A 82 0.53 -13.95 20.41
N ALA A 83 0.45 -15.19 19.95
CA ALA A 83 -0.02 -16.37 20.68
C ALA A 83 1.08 -17.46 20.77
N SER A 84 2.36 -17.05 20.89
CA SER A 84 3.53 -17.97 20.92
C SER A 84 3.69 -18.85 19.67
N GLN A 85 3.33 -18.33 18.50
CA GLN A 85 3.53 -18.95 17.21
C GLN A 85 4.69 -18.33 16.41
N SER A 86 5.22 -19.08 15.45
CA SER A 86 6.13 -18.55 14.43
C SER A 86 5.34 -18.18 13.18
N VAL A 87 5.72 -17.08 12.53
CA VAL A 87 5.11 -16.61 11.28
C VAL A 87 6.21 -16.30 10.28
N GLU A 88 6.05 -16.80 9.06
CA GLU A 88 6.88 -16.47 7.92
C GLU A 88 6.00 -15.94 6.79
N THR A 89 6.33 -14.75 6.27
CA THR A 89 5.66 -14.19 5.10
C THR A 89 6.65 -14.08 3.96
N THR A 90 6.33 -14.77 2.86
CA THR A 90 7.13 -14.74 1.62
C THR A 90 6.32 -14.10 0.50
N LEU A 91 6.99 -13.24 -0.25
CA LEU A 91 6.43 -12.55 -1.41
C LEU A 91 7.07 -13.10 -2.69
N GLY A 92 6.24 -13.60 -3.61
CA GLY A 92 6.68 -14.11 -4.90
C GLY A 92 5.87 -13.50 -6.04
N PHE A 93 6.54 -13.09 -7.12
CA PHE A 93 5.91 -12.44 -8.27
C PHE A 93 6.64 -12.78 -9.57
N LEU A 94 5.88 -12.80 -10.66
CA LEU A 94 6.38 -12.76 -12.02
C LEU A 94 5.94 -11.42 -12.62
N TRP A 95 6.88 -10.49 -12.75
CA TRP A 95 6.59 -9.09 -13.10
C TRP A 95 7.75 -8.42 -13.84
N ASP A 96 7.53 -7.22 -14.36
CA ASP A 96 8.54 -6.44 -15.08
C ASP A 96 9.48 -5.76 -14.07
N SER A 97 10.76 -6.14 -14.06
CA SER A 97 11.76 -5.61 -13.11
C SER A 97 12.05 -4.12 -13.23
N GLU A 98 11.74 -3.51 -14.37
CA GLU A 98 11.97 -2.08 -14.60
C GLU A 98 10.77 -1.24 -14.18
N ARG A 99 9.56 -1.77 -14.38
CA ARG A 99 8.30 -1.02 -14.20
C ARG A 99 7.60 -1.34 -12.90
N ASP A 100 7.58 -2.61 -12.50
CA ASP A 100 6.85 -3.06 -11.32
C ASP A 100 7.74 -2.97 -10.08
N LYS A 101 7.16 -2.42 -9.00
CA LYS A 101 7.89 -2.15 -7.77
C LYS A 101 7.00 -2.40 -6.56
N TYR A 102 7.64 -2.64 -5.42
CA TYR A 102 6.94 -2.77 -4.16
C TYR A 102 7.68 -2.08 -3.01
N SER A 103 6.93 -1.86 -1.94
CA SER A 103 7.40 -1.41 -0.64
C SER A 103 6.79 -2.33 0.41
N ALA A 104 7.59 -2.79 1.36
CA ALA A 104 7.14 -3.63 2.47
C ALA A 104 7.63 -3.04 3.80
N PHE A 105 6.78 -3.14 4.82
CA PHE A 105 7.08 -2.66 6.16
C PHE A 105 6.44 -3.57 7.20
N SER A 106 7.19 -3.91 8.24
CA SER A 106 6.70 -4.62 9.42
C SER A 106 6.68 -3.70 10.62
N PHE A 107 5.68 -3.89 11.47
CA PHE A 107 5.48 -3.18 12.72
C PHE A 107 5.30 -4.20 13.84
N GLU A 108 6.02 -4.01 14.93
CA GLU A 108 5.97 -4.88 16.09
C GLU A 108 5.20 -4.18 17.22
N GLY A 109 3.96 -4.62 17.44
CA GLY A 109 3.15 -4.13 18.55
C GLY A 109 3.39 -4.93 19.83
N ARG A 110 2.70 -4.57 20.92
CA ARG A 110 2.79 -5.30 22.19
C ARG A 110 2.16 -6.69 22.11
N THR A 111 0.97 -6.81 21.53
CA THR A 111 0.18 -8.06 21.50
C THR A 111 0.00 -8.65 20.10
N PHE A 112 0.56 -8.02 19.05
CA PHE A 112 0.48 -8.49 17.67
C PHE A 112 1.73 -8.13 16.88
N HIS A 113 1.89 -8.78 15.74
CA HIS A 113 2.77 -8.37 14.65
C HIS A 113 1.93 -7.86 13.48
N ALA A 114 2.37 -6.82 12.79
CA ALA A 114 1.69 -6.30 11.62
C ALA A 114 2.65 -6.15 10.44
N GLN A 115 2.17 -6.47 9.24
CA GLN A 115 2.91 -6.34 8.00
C GLN A 115 2.07 -5.62 6.96
N CYS A 116 2.67 -4.68 6.27
CA CYS A 116 2.09 -4.00 5.12
C CYS A 116 2.97 -4.20 3.90
N SER A 117 2.34 -4.45 2.74
CA SER A 117 3.02 -4.42 1.44
C SER A 117 2.20 -3.64 0.45
N VAL A 118 2.87 -2.77 -0.31
CA VAL A 118 2.29 -1.94 -1.36
C VAL A 118 2.96 -2.28 -2.66
N PHE A 119 2.16 -2.63 -3.67
CA PHE A 119 2.63 -2.97 -5.01
C PHE A 119 2.16 -1.90 -5.99
N GLY A 120 3.10 -1.39 -6.78
CA GLY A 120 2.83 -0.61 -7.97
C GLY A 120 3.06 -1.49 -9.18
N VAL A 121 1.97 -1.93 -9.82
CA VAL A 121 2.01 -2.77 -11.01
C VAL A 121 1.63 -1.94 -12.22
N TYR A 122 2.50 -1.87 -13.21
CA TYR A 122 2.30 -1.15 -14.45
C TYR A 122 1.12 -1.74 -15.23
N TYR A 123 0.27 -0.88 -15.76
CA TYR A 123 -0.86 -1.25 -16.60
C TYR A 123 -0.94 -0.33 -17.81
N GLU A 124 -1.23 -0.91 -18.97
CA GLU A 124 -1.56 -0.16 -20.19
C GLU A 124 -3.06 0.11 -20.30
#